data_AF-A0A7C6MGJ7-F1
#
_entry.id   AF-A0A7C6MGJ7-F1
#
_cell.length_a   1.000
_cell.length_b   1.000
_cell.length_c   1.000
_cell.angle_alpha   90.00
_cell.angle_beta   90.00
_cell.angle_gamma   90.00
#
_symmetry.space_group_name_H-M   'P 1'
#
loop_
_entity.id
_entity.type
_entity.pdbx_description
1 polymer ?
#
loop_
_entity_poly.entity_id
_entity_poly.type
_entity_poly.pdbx_seq_one_letter_code
_entity_poly.pdbx_strand_id
1 'polypeptide(L)'
;DRVRAVATERGLAPTDAPAWLTSRLAVERTFGRWRLQGVDGPAPASALVDVLDTRLAERGVRVVPDEAAVADAEAVIDTRDPGMTWHRPSRWSRRDTFVDQLLARPGTRDPGRPDRFHASASSPGGSEPWAQLLSGALATYAAHEFLTGEDIRPTNRALAR
;
A
#
# COMPACT_ATOMS: atom_id res chain seq x y z
N ASP A 1 4.07 -5.24 29.37
CA ASP A 1 4.44 -4.61 28.09
C ASP A 1 4.60 -3.11 28.31
N ARG A 2 5.82 -2.58 28.27
CA ARG A 2 6.18 -1.20 28.69
C ARG A 2 5.46 -0.13 27.85
N VAL A 3 5.11 -0.46 26.62
CA VAL A 3 4.37 0.42 25.70
C VAL A 3 2.92 0.61 26.14
N ARG A 4 2.26 -0.42 26.69
CA ARG A 4 0.91 -0.26 27.26
C ARG A 4 0.92 0.60 28.52
N ALA A 5 1.93 0.42 29.37
CA ALA A 5 2.07 1.20 30.60
C ALA A 5 2.18 2.71 30.33
N VAL A 6 3.00 3.11 29.35
CA VAL A 6 3.15 4.53 28.96
C VAL A 6 1.87 5.12 28.38
N ALA A 7 1.10 4.35 27.59
CA ALA A 7 -0.20 4.81 27.08
C ALA A 7 -1.22 5.01 28.22
N THR A 8 -1.28 4.06 29.16
CA THR A 8 -2.15 4.17 30.34
C THR A 8 -1.77 5.37 31.22
N GLU A 9 -0.47 5.62 31.45
CA GLU A 9 0.01 6.81 32.17
C GLU A 9 -0.36 8.13 31.48
N ARG A 10 -0.50 8.14 30.16
CA ARG A 10 -0.90 9.30 29.36
C ARG A 10 -2.42 9.39 29.16
N GLY A 11 -3.21 8.53 29.81
CA GLY A 11 -4.68 8.52 29.73
C GLY A 11 -5.23 7.98 28.41
N LEU A 12 -4.44 7.26 27.63
CA LEU A 12 -4.85 6.67 26.36
C LEU A 12 -5.25 5.21 26.56
N ALA A 13 -6.42 4.82 26.02
CA ALA A 13 -6.81 3.42 25.90
C ALA A 13 -6.08 2.79 24.69
N PRO A 14 -5.14 1.84 24.89
CA PRO A 14 -4.29 1.34 23.79
C PRO A 14 -5.05 0.61 22.69
N THR A 15 -6.25 0.07 22.99
CA THR A 15 -7.14 -0.57 22.01
C THR A 15 -7.80 0.43 21.07
N ASP A 16 -7.90 1.69 21.49
CA ASP A 16 -8.66 2.73 20.79
C ASP A 16 -7.72 3.73 20.07
N ALA A 17 -6.41 3.49 20.15
CA ALA A 17 -5.36 4.31 19.56
C ALA A 17 -4.55 3.50 18.53
N PRO A 18 -5.06 3.27 17.30
CA PRO A 18 -4.37 2.47 16.29
C PRO A 18 -2.98 3.02 15.92
N ALA A 19 -2.78 4.34 15.99
CA ALA A 19 -1.47 4.97 15.83
C ALA A 19 -0.44 4.53 16.90
N TRP A 20 -0.91 4.19 18.10
CA TRP A 20 -0.06 3.71 19.19
C TRP A 20 0.43 2.27 18.96
N LEU A 21 -0.39 1.43 18.32
CA LEU A 21 0.04 0.10 17.86
C LEU A 21 1.12 0.21 16.78
N THR A 22 1.06 1.25 15.95
CA THR A 22 2.10 1.54 14.94
C THR A 22 3.45 1.86 15.59
N SER A 23 3.48 2.57 16.72
CA SER A 23 4.72 2.78 17.50
C SER A 23 5.28 1.47 18.07
N ARG A 24 4.44 0.50 18.45
CA ARG A 24 4.93 -0.83 18.86
C ARG A 24 5.60 -1.56 17.70
N LEU A 25 4.98 -1.55 16.51
CA LEU A 25 5.58 -2.12 15.30
C LEU A 25 6.87 -1.37 14.90
N ALA A 26 6.90 -0.05 15.03
CA ALA A 26 8.10 0.75 14.76
C ALA A 26 9.23 0.42 15.74
N VAL A 27 8.92 0.23 17.03
CA VAL A 27 9.89 -0.19 18.05
C VAL A 27 10.32 -1.64 17.84
N GLU A 28 9.43 -2.57 17.52
CA GLU A 28 9.76 -3.96 17.18
C GLU A 28 10.55 -4.07 15.86
N ARG A 29 10.34 -3.16 14.92
CA ARG A 29 11.13 -3.07 13.68
C ARG A 29 12.51 -2.45 13.92
N THR A 30 12.59 -1.40 14.74
CA THR A 30 13.83 -0.64 14.98
C THR A 30 14.73 -1.30 16.03
N PHE A 31 14.11 -1.90 17.06
CA PHE A 31 14.77 -2.50 18.22
C PHE A 31 14.40 -3.96 18.45
N GLY A 32 13.47 -4.54 17.68
CA GLY A 32 13.06 -5.93 17.85
C GLY A 32 13.92 -6.93 17.05
N ARG A 33 13.63 -8.21 17.32
CA ARG A 33 14.46 -9.40 17.07
C ARG A 33 14.68 -9.79 15.61
N TRP A 34 14.22 -8.99 14.65
CA TRP A 34 14.27 -9.31 13.23
C TRP A 34 15.42 -8.53 12.57
N ARG A 35 16.64 -9.09 12.70
CA ARG A 35 17.79 -8.62 11.94
C ARG A 35 17.87 -9.41 10.65
N LEU A 36 17.96 -8.71 9.52
CA LEU A 36 18.33 -9.35 8.25
C LEU A 36 19.69 -10.01 8.45
N GLN A 37 19.81 -11.27 8.04
CA GLN A 37 21.08 -12.00 8.04
C GLN A 37 21.47 -12.20 6.58
N GLY A 38 22.64 -11.67 6.21
CA GLY A 38 23.34 -12.04 5.01
C GLY A 38 24.23 -13.26 5.25
N VAL A 39 24.95 -13.65 4.21
CA VAL A 39 25.86 -14.82 4.25
C VAL A 39 26.99 -14.67 5.28
N ASP A 40 27.45 -13.44 5.52
CA ASP A 40 28.55 -13.13 6.45
C ASP A 40 28.07 -12.62 7.82
N GLY A 41 26.76 -12.67 8.10
CA GLY A 41 26.16 -12.19 9.35
C GLY A 41 25.14 -11.07 9.14
N PRO A 42 24.88 -10.20 10.15
CA PRO A 42 23.82 -9.20 10.08
C PRO A 42 23.98 -8.23 8.89
N ALA A 43 22.93 -8.10 8.09
CA ALA A 43 22.89 -7.23 6.93
C ALA A 43 22.03 -5.98 7.20
N PRO A 44 22.32 -4.85 6.52
CA PRO A 44 21.50 -3.65 6.61
C PRO A 44 20.11 -3.87 5.98
N ALA A 45 19.11 -3.14 6.46
CA ALA A 45 17.74 -3.24 5.92
C ALA A 45 17.66 -2.85 4.43
N SER A 46 18.60 -2.06 3.91
CA SER A 46 18.68 -1.72 2.49
C SER A 46 18.89 -2.93 1.59
N ALA A 47 19.54 -4.00 2.08
CA ALA A 47 19.71 -5.24 1.30
C ALA A 47 18.37 -5.94 1.00
N LEU A 48 17.28 -5.61 1.71
CA LEU A 48 15.94 -6.08 1.33
C LEU A 48 15.49 -5.50 -0.02
N VAL A 49 15.96 -4.29 -0.37
CA VAL A 49 15.64 -3.66 -1.67
C VAL A 49 16.26 -4.46 -2.80
N ASP A 50 17.53 -4.85 -2.67
CA ASP A 50 18.21 -5.67 -3.68
C ASP A 50 17.56 -7.07 -3.84
N VAL A 51 17.16 -7.68 -2.72
CA VAL A 51 16.42 -8.95 -2.72
C VAL A 51 15.06 -8.79 -3.40
N LEU A 52 14.36 -7.68 -3.15
CA LEU A 52 13.09 -7.37 -3.81
C LEU A 52 13.29 -7.18 -5.32
N ASP A 53 14.25 -6.37 -5.73
CA ASP A 53 14.55 -6.12 -7.16
C ASP A 53 14.89 -7.42 -7.89
N THR A 54 15.72 -8.28 -7.28
CA THR A 54 16.05 -9.60 -7.84
C THR A 54 14.78 -10.45 -8.01
N ARG A 55 13.92 -10.51 -7.00
CA ARG A 55 12.67 -11.27 -7.06
C ARG A 55 11.68 -10.71 -8.07
N LEU A 56 11.61 -9.39 -8.24
CA LEU A 56 10.78 -8.76 -9.27
C LEU A 56 11.24 -9.23 -10.66
N ALA A 57 12.56 -9.16 -10.93
CA ALA A 57 13.12 -9.62 -12.19
C ALA A 57 12.88 -11.11 -12.46
N GLU A 58 13.08 -11.98 -11.47
CA GLU A 58 12.78 -13.42 -11.56
C GLU A 58 11.31 -13.72 -11.86
N ARG A 59 10.40 -12.80 -11.49
CA ARG A 59 8.96 -12.89 -11.74
C ARG A 59 8.51 -12.12 -12.99
N GLY A 60 9.46 -11.63 -13.80
CA GLY A 60 9.17 -10.88 -15.02
C GLY A 60 8.63 -9.47 -14.76
N VAL A 61 8.71 -8.97 -13.52
CA VAL A 61 8.28 -7.61 -13.16
C VAL A 61 9.43 -6.65 -13.39
N ARG A 62 9.16 -5.57 -14.12
CA ARG A 62 10.11 -4.49 -14.42
C ARG A 62 9.64 -3.19 -13.77
N VAL A 63 10.54 -2.51 -13.08
CA VAL A 63 10.33 -1.12 -12.66
C VAL A 63 10.89 -0.23 -13.75
N VAL A 64 10.03 0.54 -14.41
CA VAL A 64 10.43 1.47 -15.48
C VAL A 64 9.99 2.89 -15.13
N PRO A 65 10.84 3.90 -15.36
CA PRO A 65 10.48 5.29 -15.11
C PRO A 65 9.65 5.91 -16.23
N ASP A 66 9.67 5.31 -17.42
CA ASP A 66 9.09 5.85 -18.65
C ASP A 66 7.91 5.00 -19.13
N GLU A 67 6.82 5.68 -19.50
CA GLU A 67 5.64 5.06 -20.07
C GLU A 67 5.87 4.48 -21.47
N ALA A 68 6.84 5.01 -22.23
CA ALA A 68 7.22 4.40 -23.49
C ALA A 68 7.77 2.97 -23.31
N ALA A 69 8.30 2.65 -22.13
CA ALA A 69 8.91 1.36 -21.82
C ALA A 69 7.91 0.29 -21.30
N VAL A 70 6.61 0.60 -21.27
CA VAL A 70 5.55 -0.35 -20.88
C VAL A 70 4.70 -0.84 -22.06
N ALA A 71 5.07 -0.51 -23.31
CA ALA A 71 4.27 -0.84 -24.49
C ALA A 71 4.04 -2.35 -24.69
N ASP A 72 4.97 -3.18 -24.23
CA ASP A 72 4.94 -4.65 -24.31
C ASP A 72 4.41 -5.32 -23.03
N ALA A 73 4.07 -4.54 -22.00
CA ALA A 73 3.65 -5.09 -20.72
C ALA A 73 2.22 -5.67 -20.79
N GLU A 74 2.03 -6.86 -20.23
CA GLU A 74 0.70 -7.48 -20.09
C GLU A 74 -0.18 -6.76 -19.06
N ALA A 75 0.43 -6.13 -18.06
CA ALA A 75 -0.23 -5.30 -17.05
C ALA A 75 0.72 -4.22 -16.54
N VAL A 76 0.18 -3.05 -16.21
CA VAL A 76 0.95 -1.90 -15.74
C VAL A 76 0.40 -1.38 -14.41
N ILE A 77 1.26 -1.28 -13.40
CA ILE A 77 0.96 -0.57 -12.16
C ILE A 77 1.56 0.83 -12.26
N ASP A 78 0.72 1.83 -12.48
CA ASP A 78 1.13 3.23 -12.56
C ASP A 78 1.20 3.87 -11.16
N THR A 79 2.42 4.14 -10.72
CA THR A 79 2.73 4.79 -9.45
C THR A 79 2.96 6.28 -9.59
N ARG A 80 2.94 6.82 -10.82
CA ARG A 80 3.17 8.25 -11.06
C ARG A 80 1.99 9.05 -10.52
N ASP A 81 2.31 10.05 -9.74
CA ASP A 81 1.29 10.95 -9.21
C ASP A 81 0.94 12.01 -10.27
N PRO A 82 -0.32 12.10 -10.74
CA PRO A 82 -0.74 13.20 -11.61
C PRO A 82 -0.75 14.56 -10.88
N GLY A 83 -0.39 14.62 -9.60
CA GLY A 83 -0.31 15.84 -8.81
C GLY A 83 -1.68 16.38 -8.42
N MET A 84 -2.70 15.51 -8.30
CA MET A 84 -4.02 15.95 -7.86
C MET A 84 -3.96 16.36 -6.39
N THR A 85 -3.91 17.67 -6.17
CA THR A 85 -3.98 18.23 -4.82
C THR A 85 -5.42 18.24 -4.35
N TRP A 86 -5.74 17.40 -3.36
CA TRP A 86 -7.10 17.33 -2.81
C TRP A 86 -7.34 18.43 -1.77
N HIS A 87 -8.40 19.21 -1.98
CA HIS A 87 -8.89 20.17 -1.00
C HIS A 87 -10.06 19.55 -0.24
N ARG A 88 -10.00 19.59 1.09
CA ARG A 88 -11.19 19.34 1.91
C ARG A 88 -12.23 20.40 1.53
N PRO A 89 -13.44 20.02 1.08
CA PRO A 89 -14.45 21.02 0.76
C PRO A 89 -14.72 21.89 1.99
N SER A 90 -14.69 23.20 1.80
CA SER A 90 -14.75 24.19 2.89
C SER A 90 -16.12 24.26 3.56
N ARG A 91 -17.16 23.68 2.94
CA ARG A 91 -18.52 23.58 3.46
C ARG A 91 -19.13 22.23 3.11
N TRP A 92 -19.85 21.62 4.05
CA TRP A 92 -20.68 20.45 3.78
C TRP A 92 -21.85 20.84 2.88
N SER A 93 -21.78 20.54 1.59
CA SER A 93 -22.95 20.49 0.72
C SER A 93 -23.49 19.05 0.69
N ARG A 94 -24.79 18.87 0.38
CA ARG A 94 -25.41 17.54 0.21
C ARG A 94 -24.78 16.69 -0.92
N ARG A 95 -23.89 17.27 -1.74
CA ARG A 95 -23.18 16.60 -2.85
C ARG A 95 -21.70 16.33 -2.55
N ASP A 96 -21.24 16.67 -1.34
CA ASP A 96 -19.84 16.49 -0.91
C ASP A 96 -19.73 15.39 0.15
N THR A 97 -20.45 14.29 -0.02
CA THR A 97 -20.31 13.18 0.91
C THR A 97 -18.90 12.59 0.81
N PHE A 98 -18.44 11.95 1.89
CA PHE A 98 -17.20 11.18 1.86
C PHE A 98 -17.18 10.18 0.69
N VAL A 99 -18.33 9.59 0.35
CA VAL A 99 -18.48 8.65 -0.76
C VAL A 99 -18.28 9.34 -2.11
N ASP A 100 -18.88 10.50 -2.34
CA ASP A 100 -18.70 11.25 -3.58
C ASP A 100 -17.22 11.65 -3.78
N GLN A 101 -16.56 12.05 -2.70
CA GLN A 101 -15.13 12.37 -2.71
C GLN A 101 -14.24 11.13 -2.94
N LEU A 102 -14.63 9.97 -2.42
CA LEU A 102 -13.93 8.72 -2.64
C LEU A 102 -14.08 8.23 -4.09
N LEU A 103 -15.28 8.33 -4.65
CA LEU A 103 -15.59 7.94 -6.03
C LEU A 103 -14.99 8.89 -7.08
N ALA A 104 -14.71 10.14 -6.72
CA ALA A 104 -14.00 11.09 -7.58
C ALA A 104 -12.49 10.83 -7.70
N ARG A 105 -11.92 9.92 -6.90
CA ARG A 105 -10.50 9.55 -6.98
C ARG A 105 -10.29 8.60 -8.16
N PRO A 106 -9.12 8.64 -8.83
CA PRO A 106 -8.72 7.62 -9.78
C PRO A 106 -8.95 6.24 -9.18
N GLY A 107 -9.80 5.43 -9.80
CA GLY A 107 -10.02 4.07 -9.36
C GLY A 107 -8.71 3.28 -9.44
N THR A 108 -8.58 2.21 -8.65
CA THR A 108 -7.44 1.29 -8.76
C THR A 108 -7.35 0.68 -10.16
N ARG A 109 -8.45 0.61 -10.90
CA ARG A 109 -8.50 0.12 -12.29
C ARG A 109 -9.18 1.16 -13.18
N ASP A 110 -8.60 1.42 -14.35
CA ASP A 110 -9.22 2.22 -15.40
C ASP A 110 -10.13 1.33 -16.27
N PRO A 111 -11.46 1.57 -16.34
CA PRO A 111 -12.35 0.82 -17.22
C PRO A 111 -11.99 0.94 -18.71
N GLY A 112 -11.37 2.05 -19.13
CA GLY A 112 -10.93 2.27 -20.51
C GLY A 112 -9.60 1.60 -20.84
N ARG A 113 -8.83 1.20 -19.83
CA ARG A 113 -7.53 0.52 -19.94
C ARG A 113 -7.43 -0.59 -18.89
N PRO A 114 -8.08 -1.74 -19.13
CA PRO A 114 -8.28 -2.78 -18.12
C PRO A 114 -6.99 -3.46 -17.63
N ASP A 115 -5.89 -3.27 -18.36
CA ASP A 115 -4.50 -3.68 -18.11
C ASP A 115 -3.73 -2.68 -17.23
N ARG A 116 -4.30 -1.51 -16.93
CA ARG A 116 -3.67 -0.46 -16.13
C ARG A 116 -4.30 -0.31 -14.75
N PHE A 117 -3.42 -0.25 -13.75
CA PHE A 117 -3.79 -0.15 -12.34
C PHE A 117 -3.10 1.06 -11.68
N HIS A 118 -3.87 1.89 -10.96
CA HIS A 118 -3.35 3.12 -10.35
C HIS A 118 -2.99 2.95 -8.87
N ALA A 119 -1.75 3.26 -8.51
CA ALA A 119 -1.22 3.17 -7.16
C ALA A 119 -0.32 4.38 -6.81
N SER A 120 -0.84 5.59 -7.00
CA SER A 120 -0.12 6.83 -6.71
C SER A 120 -0.68 7.55 -5.46
N ALA A 121 -0.07 8.68 -5.09
CA ALA A 121 -0.58 9.53 -4.01
C ALA A 121 -2.01 10.07 -4.26
N SER A 122 -2.43 10.10 -5.52
CA SER A 122 -3.78 10.48 -5.95
C SER A 122 -4.81 9.34 -5.87
N SER A 123 -4.39 8.09 -5.63
CA SER A 123 -5.27 6.92 -5.53
C SER A 123 -6.26 7.02 -4.35
N PRO A 124 -7.26 6.12 -4.25
CA PRO A 124 -8.27 6.18 -3.21
C PRO A 124 -7.72 6.10 -1.79
N GLY A 125 -6.52 5.54 -1.59
CA GLY A 125 -5.82 5.58 -0.30
C GLY A 125 -5.40 6.99 0.12
N GLY A 126 -5.03 7.87 -0.81
CA GLY A 126 -4.44 9.19 -0.54
C GLY A 126 -2.90 9.18 -0.43
N SER A 127 -2.34 10.34 -0.07
CA SER A 127 -0.90 10.63 -0.18
C SER A 127 -0.02 10.14 0.96
N GLU A 128 -0.61 9.66 2.06
CA GLU A 128 0.16 9.19 3.21
C GLU A 128 0.99 7.94 2.86
N PRO A 129 2.20 7.75 3.41
CA PRO A 129 3.05 6.62 3.04
C PRO A 129 2.37 5.24 3.19
N TRP A 130 1.59 5.03 4.25
CA TRP A 130 0.84 3.78 4.45
C TRP A 130 -0.33 3.63 3.47
N ALA A 131 -0.92 4.73 3.02
CA ALA A 131 -2.01 4.73 2.06
C ALA A 131 -1.53 4.41 0.64
N GLN A 132 -0.35 4.88 0.28
CA GLN A 132 0.32 4.50 -0.97
C GLN A 132 0.68 3.02 -0.96
N LEU A 133 1.20 2.49 0.16
CA LEU A 133 1.46 1.05 0.31
C LEU A 133 0.19 0.20 0.15
N LEU A 134 -0.92 0.62 0.77
CA LEU A 134 -2.21 -0.05 0.60
C LEU A 134 -2.68 -0.01 -0.86
N SER A 135 -2.56 1.16 -1.51
CA SER A 135 -2.95 1.34 -2.91
C SER A 135 -2.11 0.47 -3.84
N GLY A 136 -0.81 0.35 -3.58
CA GLY A 136 0.10 -0.58 -4.25
C GLY A 136 -0.33 -2.03 -4.09
N ALA A 137 -0.61 -2.48 -2.86
CA ALA A 137 -1.08 -3.85 -2.59
C ALA A 137 -2.39 -4.17 -3.34
N LEU A 138 -3.36 -3.26 -3.30
CA LEU A 138 -4.63 -3.42 -4.02
C LEU A 138 -4.43 -3.48 -5.54
N ALA A 139 -3.55 -2.65 -6.09
CA ALA A 139 -3.19 -2.69 -7.51
C ALA A 139 -2.52 -4.01 -7.89
N THR A 140 -1.61 -4.53 -7.05
CA THR A 140 -0.98 -5.85 -7.26
C THR A 140 -2.01 -6.99 -7.26
N TYR A 141 -2.97 -6.98 -6.34
CA TYR A 141 -4.03 -7.98 -6.34
C TYR A 141 -4.93 -7.90 -7.57
N ALA A 142 -5.29 -6.68 -7.99
CA ALA A 142 -6.08 -6.47 -9.19
C ALA A 142 -5.34 -6.90 -10.46
N ALA A 143 -4.02 -6.64 -10.55
CA ALA A 143 -3.18 -7.12 -11.64
C ALA A 143 -3.08 -8.65 -11.65
N HIS A 144 -2.94 -9.29 -10.48
CA HIS A 144 -2.94 -10.76 -10.38
C HIS A 144 -4.27 -11.35 -10.88
N GLU A 145 -5.40 -10.83 -10.40
CA GLU A 145 -6.73 -11.27 -10.84
C GLU A 145 -6.90 -11.09 -12.35
N PHE A 146 -6.41 -9.99 -12.91
CA PHE A 146 -6.45 -9.73 -14.35
C PHE A 146 -5.60 -10.72 -15.17
N LEU A 147 -4.37 -10.99 -14.75
CA LEU A 147 -3.44 -11.86 -15.48
C LEU A 147 -3.78 -13.34 -15.35
N THR A 148 -4.31 -13.75 -14.20
CA THR A 148 -4.49 -15.18 -13.88
C THR A 148 -5.96 -15.62 -13.84
N GLY A 149 -6.89 -14.68 -13.72
CA GLY A 149 -8.30 -14.95 -13.42
C GLY A 149 -8.57 -15.33 -11.96
N GLU A 150 -7.55 -15.41 -11.10
CA GLU A 150 -7.70 -15.76 -9.69
C GLU A 150 -7.62 -14.53 -8.77
N ASP A 151 -8.67 -14.31 -7.98
CA ASP A 151 -8.70 -13.28 -6.95
C ASP A 151 -8.04 -13.75 -5.66
N ILE A 152 -6.75 -13.45 -5.46
CA ILE A 152 -6.00 -13.82 -4.25
C ILE A 152 -6.16 -12.81 -3.10
N ARG A 153 -7.08 -11.83 -3.19
CA ARG A 153 -7.24 -10.83 -2.13
C ARG A 153 -7.54 -11.53 -0.81
N PRO A 154 -6.93 -11.07 0.31
CA PRO A 154 -7.25 -11.57 1.63
C PRO A 154 -8.71 -11.25 1.92
N THR A 155 -9.56 -12.22 1.64
CA THR A 155 -10.97 -12.23 1.97
C THR A 155 -11.12 -13.20 3.13
N ASN A 156 -11.98 -12.90 4.08
CA ASN A 156 -12.43 -13.89 5.05
C ASN A 156 -13.22 -14.96 4.29
N ARG A 157 -12.53 -15.85 3.56
CA ARG A 157 -13.12 -16.97 2.85
C ARG A 157 -13.64 -17.95 3.91
N ALA A 158 -14.93 -17.82 4.21
CA ALA A 158 -15.76 -18.65 5.08
C ALA A 158 -15.22 -18.96 6.50
N LEU A 159 -15.86 -18.37 7.53
CA LEU A 159 -16.25 -19.19 8.67
C LEU A 159 -17.18 -20.27 8.09
N ALA A 160 -16.67 -21.47 7.85
CA ALA A 160 -17.51 -22.61 7.54
C ALA A 160 -18.58 -22.71 8.64
N ARG A 161 -19.86 -22.60 8.25
CA ARG A 161 -20.99 -23.00 9.10
C ARG A 161 -21.15 -24.50 9.01
#